data_AF-A0A1L3FAW9-F1
#
_entry.id   AF-A0A1L3FAW9-F1
#
_cell.length_a   1.000
_cell.length_b   1.000
_cell.length_c   1.000
_cell.angle_alpha   90.00
_cell.angle_beta   90.00
_cell.angle_gamma   90.00
#
_symmetry.space_group_name_H-M   'P 1'
#
loop_
_entity.id
_entity.type
_entity.pdbx_description
1 polymer ?
#
loop_
_entity_poly.entity_id
_entity_poly.type
_entity_poly.pdbx_seq_one_letter_code
_entity_poly.pdbx_strand_id
1 'polypeptide(L)'
;MLHTNKPVMPVINGILEPREGYRRPLGGREQHVVDAGRALYGERWMRRLAQESGLSHSFITYVAHGDRRLSKAAEAKILAVLDREIRRLAAATRQLLDIRSELAGR
;
A
#
# COMPACT_ATOMS: atom_id res chain seq x y z
N MET A 1 -15.42 -35.95 -10.55
CA MET A 1 -16.12 -34.67 -10.80
C MET A 1 -15.85 -33.74 -9.63
N LEU A 2 -15.04 -32.69 -9.83
CA LEU A 2 -14.73 -31.71 -8.78
C LEU A 2 -15.94 -30.77 -8.62
N HIS A 3 -16.65 -30.88 -7.50
CA HIS A 3 -17.69 -29.94 -7.12
C HIS A 3 -17.04 -28.60 -6.79
N THR A 4 -17.32 -27.59 -7.62
CA THR A 4 -16.94 -26.21 -7.35
C THR A 4 -17.78 -25.71 -6.19
N ASN A 5 -17.21 -25.77 -4.98
CA ASN A 5 -17.85 -25.22 -3.78
C ASN A 5 -17.80 -23.69 -3.85
N LYS A 6 -18.77 -23.09 -4.55
CA LYS A 6 -18.94 -21.63 -4.60
C LYS A 6 -19.39 -21.16 -3.21
N PRO A 7 -18.78 -20.10 -2.64
CA PRO A 7 -19.17 -19.62 -1.33
C PRO A 7 -20.59 -19.04 -1.39
N VAL A 8 -21.52 -19.64 -0.64
CA VAL A 8 -22.87 -19.11 -0.46
C VAL A 8 -22.84 -18.18 0.76
N MET A 9 -23.20 -16.91 0.57
CA MET A 9 -23.43 -15.99 1.68
C MET A 9 -24.79 -16.30 2.31
N PRO A 10 -24.89 -16.53 3.63
CA PRO A 10 -26.17 -16.62 4.28
C PRO A 10 -26.79 -15.22 4.36
N VAL A 11 -28.02 -15.10 3.88
CA VAL A 11 -28.86 -13.91 4.07
C VAL A 11 -29.55 -14.07 5.42
N ILE A 12 -29.31 -13.16 6.35
CA ILE A 12 -30.05 -13.05 7.60
C ILE A 12 -30.74 -11.68 7.59
N ASN A 13 -32.08 -11.68 7.68
CA ASN A 13 -32.91 -10.46 7.74
C ASN A 13 -32.67 -9.42 6.61
N GLY A 14 -32.35 -9.86 5.39
CA GLY A 14 -32.26 -8.98 4.21
C GLY A 14 -31.07 -8.02 4.19
N ILE A 15 -30.15 -8.13 5.14
CA ILE A 15 -28.92 -7.34 5.19
C ILE A 15 -27.74 -8.28 4.94
N LEU A 16 -26.87 -7.92 3.98
CA LEU A 16 -25.58 -8.58 3.81
C LEU A 16 -24.69 -8.19 5.00
N GLU A 17 -24.73 -8.95 6.07
CA GLU A 17 -23.80 -8.74 7.17
C GLU A 17 -22.40 -9.28 6.78
N PRO A 18 -21.33 -8.47 6.84
CA PRO A 18 -19.99 -9.01 6.79
C PRO A 18 -19.79 -9.89 8.01
N ARG A 19 -19.69 -11.21 7.81
CA ARG A 19 -19.25 -12.12 8.87
C ARG A 19 -17.93 -11.59 9.43
N GLU A 20 -17.88 -11.34 10.74
CA GLU A 20 -16.62 -11.15 11.45
C GLU A 20 -15.64 -12.25 10.99
N GLY A 21 -14.52 -11.83 10.39
CA GLY A 21 -13.44 -12.73 10.01
C GLY A 21 -13.29 -13.10 8.54
N TYR A 22 -14.15 -12.66 7.60
CA TYR A 22 -13.84 -12.83 6.17
C TYR A 22 -13.00 -11.67 5.63
N ARG A 23 -11.69 -11.66 5.94
CA ARG A 23 -10.73 -10.84 5.18
C ARG A 23 -10.38 -11.56 3.90
N ARG A 24 -10.63 -10.91 2.77
CA ARG A 24 -10.11 -11.40 1.49
C ARG A 24 -8.57 -11.34 1.55
N PRO A 25 -7.85 -12.38 1.09
CA PRO A 25 -6.41 -12.25 0.92
C PRO A 25 -6.09 -11.10 -0.04
N LEU A 26 -5.03 -10.35 0.28
CA LEU A 26 -4.56 -9.26 -0.57
C LEU A 26 -4.25 -9.81 -1.97
N GLY A 27 -4.67 -9.06 -2.99
CA GLY A 27 -4.15 -9.29 -4.33
C GLY A 27 -2.69 -8.86 -4.42
N GLY A 28 -1.97 -9.33 -5.44
CA GLY A 28 -0.55 -8.99 -5.61
C GLY A 28 -0.30 -7.47 -5.69
N ARG A 29 -1.24 -6.71 -6.26
CA ARG A 29 -1.13 -5.25 -6.34
C ARG A 29 -1.31 -4.58 -4.99
N GLU A 30 -2.33 -4.98 -4.23
CA GLU A 30 -2.55 -4.47 -2.88
C GLU A 30 -1.37 -4.81 -1.95
N GLN A 31 -0.80 -6.01 -2.09
CA GLN A 31 0.38 -6.42 -1.34
C GLN A 31 1.60 -5.52 -1.65
N HIS A 32 1.85 -5.22 -2.93
CA HIS A 32 2.95 -4.31 -3.30
C HIS A 32 2.79 -2.91 -2.70
N VAL A 33 1.56 -2.41 -2.55
CA VAL A 33 1.30 -1.12 -1.88
C VAL A 33 1.67 -1.18 -0.40
N VAL A 34 1.29 -2.27 0.28
CA VAL A 34 1.65 -2.48 1.69
C VAL A 34 3.17 -2.55 1.86
N ASP A 35 3.84 -3.32 1.01
CA ASP A 35 5.29 -3.50 1.06
C ASP A 35 6.03 -2.19 0.78
N ALA A 36 5.62 -1.45 -0.26
CA ALA A 36 6.20 -0.15 -0.58
C ALA A 36 5.99 0.87 0.53
N GLY A 37 4.78 0.93 1.11
CA GLY A 37 4.49 1.80 2.25
C GLY A 37 5.40 1.50 3.44
N ARG A 38 5.50 0.23 3.83
CA ARG A 38 6.36 -0.22 4.93
C ARG A 38 7.83 0.10 4.67
N ALA A 39 8.31 -0.12 3.44
CA ALA A 39 9.69 0.18 3.07
C ALA A 39 10.02 1.68 3.19
N LEU A 40 9.09 2.56 2.81
CA LEU A 40 9.33 4.01 2.83
C LEU A 40 9.16 4.64 4.22
N TYR A 41 8.22 4.14 5.03
CA TYR A 41 7.73 4.87 6.20
C TYR A 41 7.66 4.03 7.48
N GLY A 42 8.01 2.75 7.45
CA GLY A 42 8.00 1.84 8.60
C GLY A 42 6.60 1.64 9.19
N GLU A 43 6.50 1.57 10.51
CA GLU A 43 5.23 1.28 11.23
C GLU A 43 4.11 2.28 10.95
N ARG A 44 4.44 3.55 10.69
CA ARG A 44 3.45 4.62 10.47
C ARG A 44 3.09 4.82 8.99
N TRP A 45 3.32 3.80 8.17
CA TRP A 45 3.23 3.93 6.71
C TRP A 45 1.84 4.29 6.19
N MET A 46 0.76 3.76 6.76
CA MET A 46 -0.59 4.00 6.23
C MET A 46 -0.96 5.48 6.26
N ARG A 47 -0.67 6.15 7.39
CA ARG A 47 -0.92 7.58 7.57
C ARG A 47 -0.06 8.43 6.64
N ARG A 48 1.22 8.09 6.50
CA ARG A 48 2.14 8.82 5.63
C ARG A 48 1.78 8.64 4.16
N LEU A 49 1.56 7.41 3.72
CA LEU A 49 1.19 7.12 2.35
C LEU A 49 -0.13 7.77 1.96
N ALA A 50 -1.13 7.77 2.86
CA ALA A 50 -2.40 8.49 2.64
C ALA A 50 -2.18 9.99 2.42
N GLN A 51 -1.41 10.63 3.30
CA GLN A 51 -1.07 12.06 3.20
C GLN A 51 -0.35 12.36 1.88
N GLU A 52 0.69 11.61 1.56
CA GLU A 52 1.55 11.86 0.39
C GLU A 52 0.85 11.61 -0.95
N SER A 53 -0.07 10.64 -0.99
CA SER A 53 -0.85 10.27 -2.17
C SER A 53 -2.15 11.07 -2.33
N GLY A 54 -2.54 11.85 -1.33
CA GLY A 54 -3.85 12.52 -1.30
C GLY A 54 -5.02 11.54 -1.30
N LEU A 55 -4.83 10.36 -0.72
CA LEU A 55 -5.87 9.35 -0.48
C LEU A 55 -6.30 9.42 0.98
N SER A 56 -7.54 9.02 1.29
CA SER A 56 -7.97 8.99 2.68
C SER A 56 -7.28 7.88 3.45
N HIS A 57 -7.01 8.11 4.73
CA HIS A 57 -6.42 7.10 5.62
C HIS A 57 -7.27 5.82 5.68
N SER A 58 -8.59 5.98 5.78
CA SER A 58 -9.52 4.84 5.78
C SER A 58 -9.46 4.04 4.48
N PHE A 59 -9.30 4.70 3.33
CA PHE A 59 -9.13 4.01 2.05
C PHE A 59 -7.87 3.12 2.06
N ILE A 60 -6.72 3.66 2.47
CA ILE A 60 -5.47 2.90 2.57
C ILE A 60 -5.62 1.75 3.56
N THR A 61 -6.29 1.97 4.69
CA THR A 61 -6.56 0.95 5.71
C THR A 61 -7.38 -0.21 5.13
N TYR A 62 -8.49 0.07 4.43
CA TYR A 62 -9.31 -0.96 3.79
C TYR A 62 -8.57 -1.72 2.70
N VAL A 63 -7.72 -1.04 1.91
CA VAL A 63 -6.88 -1.70 0.92
C VAL A 63 -5.85 -2.62 1.59
N ALA A 64 -5.19 -2.14 2.65
CA ALA A 64 -4.16 -2.89 3.38
C ALA A 64 -4.71 -4.13 4.10
N HIS A 65 -5.99 -4.13 4.46
CA HIS A 65 -6.66 -5.28 5.09
C HIS A 65 -7.38 -6.20 4.10
N GLY A 66 -7.41 -5.84 2.81
CA GLY A 66 -8.09 -6.62 1.77
C GLY A 66 -9.60 -6.39 1.71
N ASP A 67 -10.13 -5.46 2.49
CA ASP A 67 -11.55 -5.09 2.53
C ASP A 67 -11.96 -4.28 1.29
N ARG A 68 -10.99 -3.67 0.60
CA ARG A 68 -11.22 -2.89 -0.62
C ARG A 68 -10.15 -3.17 -1.69
N ARG A 69 -10.60 -3.29 -2.95
CA ARG A 69 -9.68 -3.39 -4.09
C ARG A 69 -9.02 -2.05 -4.41
N LEU A 70 -7.76 -2.11 -4.86
CA LEU A 70 -7.06 -0.95 -5.37
C LEU A 70 -7.63 -0.55 -6.75
N SER A 71 -8.12 0.68 -6.87
CA SER A 71 -8.57 1.24 -8.15
C SER A 71 -7.37 1.76 -8.95
N LYS A 72 -7.48 1.79 -10.28
CA LYS A 72 -6.41 2.34 -11.16
C LYS A 72 -6.05 3.78 -10.80
N ALA A 73 -7.03 4.60 -10.41
CA ALA A 73 -6.79 5.99 -10.04
C ALA A 73 -6.02 6.11 -8.70
N ALA A 74 -6.34 5.25 -7.72
CA ALA A 74 -5.58 5.18 -6.48
C ALA A 74 -4.17 4.63 -6.71
N GLU A 75 -4.04 3.59 -7.54
CA GLU A 75 -2.75 3.03 -7.95
C GLU A 75 -1.85 4.09 -8.59
N ALA A 76 -2.37 4.89 -9.54
CA ALA A 76 -1.62 5.98 -10.17
C ALA A 76 -1.12 7.03 -9.16
N LYS A 77 -1.95 7.39 -8.18
CA LYS A 77 -1.56 8.32 -7.10
C LYS A 77 -0.43 7.74 -6.23
N ILE A 78 -0.50 6.45 -5.92
CA ILE A 78 0.55 5.79 -5.13
C ILE A 78 1.85 5.70 -5.93
N LEU A 79 1.78 5.31 -7.21
CA LEU A 79 2.96 5.29 -8.10
C LEU A 79 3.64 6.66 -8.18
N ALA A 80 2.87 7.74 -8.30
CA ALA A 80 3.42 9.10 -8.32
C ALA A 80 4.18 9.46 -7.03
N VAL A 81 3.74 8.96 -5.86
CA VAL A 81 4.47 9.10 -4.60
C VAL A 81 5.78 8.32 -4.64
N LEU A 82 5.74 7.07 -5.11
CA LEU A 82 6.95 6.24 -5.23
C LEU A 82 7.99 6.89 -6.15
N ASP A 83 7.57 7.40 -7.31
CA ASP A 83 8.46 8.09 -8.26
C ASP A 83 9.07 9.36 -7.66
N ARG A 84 8.32 10.07 -6.80
CA ARG A 84 8.85 11.23 -6.07
C ARG A 84 9.90 10.81 -5.05
N GLU A 85 9.61 9.78 -4.25
CA GLU A 85 10.54 9.29 -3.23
C GLU A 85 11.81 8.68 -3.83
N ILE A 86 11.71 7.95 -4.94
CA ILE A 86 12.86 7.43 -5.68
C ILE A 86 13.78 8.58 -6.09
N ARG A 87 13.22 9.65 -6.67
CA ARG A 87 14.01 10.84 -7.07
C ARG A 87 14.65 11.54 -5.88
N ARG A 88 13.91 11.70 -4.77
CA ARG A 88 14.44 12.30 -3.53
C ARG A 88 15.60 11.49 -2.96
N LEU A 89 15.46 10.17 -2.89
CA LEU A 89 16.50 9.28 -2.38
C LEU A 89 17.73 9.23 -3.30
N ALA A 90 17.55 9.26 -4.62
CA ALA A 90 18.65 9.34 -5.56
C ALA A 90 19.45 10.63 -5.39
N ALA A 91 18.77 11.77 -5.23
CA ALA A 91 19.42 13.06 -4.98
C ALA A 91 20.18 13.07 -3.65
N ALA A 92 19.57 12.56 -2.58
CA ALA A 92 20.22 12.45 -1.28
C ALA A 92 21.45 11.53 -1.33
N THR A 93 21.35 10.40 -2.02
CA THR A 93 22.47 9.46 -2.20
C THR A 93 23.64 10.14 -2.89
N ARG A 94 23.38 10.93 -3.95
CA ARG A 94 24.43 11.69 -4.63
C ARG A 94 25.14 12.66 -3.71
N GLN A 95 24.39 13.45 -2.93
CA GLN A 95 24.96 14.39 -1.96
C GLN A 95 25.83 13.68 -0.91
N LEU A 96 25.38 12.53 -0.41
CA LEU A 96 26.15 11.75 0.57
C LEU A 96 27.44 11.17 -0.02
N LEU A 97 27.45 10.78 -1.30
CA LEU A 97 28.65 10.32 -2.00
C LEU A 97 29.66 11.44 -2.17
N ASP A 98 29.20 12.66 -2.49
CA ASP A 98 30.05 13.84 -2.61
C ASP A 98 30.72 14.16 -1.25
N ILE A 99 29.92 14.26 -0.18
CA ILE A 99 30.41 14.48 1.20
C ILE A 99 31.42 13.39 1.61
N ARG A 100 31.13 12.12 1.35
CA ARG A 100 32.05 11.02 1.67
C ARG A 100 33.39 11.17 0.95
N SER A 101 33.37 11.60 -0.30
CA SER A 101 34.58 11.77 -1.12
C SER A 101 35.45 12.92 -0.59
N GLU A 102 34.84 14.02 -0.15
CA GLU A 102 35.53 15.12 0.52
C GLU A 102 36.17 14.69 1.86
N LEU A 103 35.46 13.85 2.62
CA LEU A 103 35.98 13.31 3.90
C LEU A 103 37.12 12.30 3.69
N ALA A 104 37.11 11.52 2.60
CA ALA A 104 38.12 10.51 2.30
C ALA A 104 39.39 11.08 1.65
N GLY A 105 39.33 12.30 1.10
CA GLY A 105 40.47 13.00 0.48
C GLY A 105 41.28 13.88 1.44
N ARG A 106 41.02 13.80 2.76
CA ARG A 106 41.79 14.40 3.84
C ARG A 106 42.49 13.32 4.65
#